data_AF-A0A2E4MCH7-F1
#
_entry.id   AF-A0A2E4MCH7-F1
#
_cell.length_a   1.000
_cell.length_b   1.000
_cell.length_c   1.000
_cell.angle_alpha   90.00
_cell.angle_beta   90.00
_cell.angle_gamma   90.00
#
_symmetry.space_group_name_H-M   'P 1'
#
loop_
_entity.id
_entity.type
_entity.pdbx_description
1 polymer ?
#
loop_
_entity_poly.entity_id
_entity_poly.type
_entity_poly.pdbx_seq_one_letter_code
_entity_poly.pdbx_strand_id
1 'polypeptide(L)'
;MDVSQYNEHDQVIWDEELSDFVPDRVFDAHIHLFNSAHYPPGNAVWSDQGLADIQQWAETLYPGRRTHFLALGSPLIGIDVAAHNAWLISEIQQDANSRLNRLVTPACTPDEISRDVEQAGVVGLKPYRIFALNGDAKECSIEQFLTHEQLEVADHYGLWVTMHLSKELACADPTNLADLREYTTSRYPNVKWILAHCARSFTYWPIRQAVSQLRDMPNIYYDLSAVDDLRPILTLFQQESLDRILYGSDGVDATYFRGKYVALGRAWQYLDAAEAGMRFPHCDARPILSVYEQLLCMKHAAEIAGFGQPEIDAIFWKNATELFNVTW
;
A
#
# COMPACT_ATOMS: atom_id res chain seq x y z
N MET A 1 12.35 -11.80 7.41
CA MET A 1 12.17 -10.73 8.43
C MET A 1 12.78 -11.24 9.69
N ASP A 2 13.36 -10.35 10.49
CA ASP A 2 13.69 -10.71 11.85
C ASP A 2 12.50 -10.36 12.77
N VAL A 3 11.61 -11.34 12.98
CA VAL A 3 10.47 -11.17 13.92
C VAL A 3 10.93 -10.79 15.33
N SER A 4 12.21 -10.96 15.67
CA SER A 4 12.77 -10.50 16.95
C SER A 4 12.80 -8.98 17.11
N GLN A 5 12.56 -8.21 16.03
CA GLN A 5 12.37 -6.77 16.16
C GLN A 5 11.09 -6.42 16.92
N TYR A 6 10.05 -7.27 16.92
CA TYR A 6 8.89 -7.11 17.79
C TYR A 6 9.28 -7.36 19.25
N ASN A 7 8.87 -6.47 20.16
CA ASN A 7 9.25 -6.59 21.57
C ASN A 7 8.09 -6.33 22.54
N GLU A 8 8.39 -6.45 23.84
CA GLU A 8 7.43 -6.26 24.92
C GLU A 8 6.74 -4.89 24.89
N HIS A 9 7.42 -3.84 24.42
CA HIS A 9 6.80 -2.52 24.35
C HIS A 9 5.76 -2.42 23.24
N ASP A 10 6.00 -3.05 22.09
CA ASP A 10 4.97 -3.15 21.06
C ASP A 10 3.77 -3.94 21.60
N GLN A 11 4.01 -5.06 22.30
CA GLN A 11 2.94 -5.85 22.93
C GLN A 11 2.08 -5.02 23.89
N VAL A 12 2.69 -4.16 24.71
CA VAL A 12 1.94 -3.25 25.61
C VAL A 12 1.03 -2.32 24.81
N ILE A 13 1.53 -1.70 23.74
CA ILE A 13 0.70 -0.83 22.88
C ILE A 13 -0.42 -1.64 22.21
N TRP A 14 -0.12 -2.86 21.77
CA TRP A 14 -1.15 -3.73 21.21
C TRP A 14 -2.27 -3.98 22.22
N ASP A 15 -1.93 -4.45 23.42
CA ASP A 15 -2.89 -4.84 24.44
C ASP A 15 -3.71 -3.64 24.93
N GLU A 16 -3.07 -2.50 25.18
CA GLU A 16 -3.72 -1.32 25.77
C GLU A 16 -4.46 -0.47 24.74
N GLU A 17 -3.96 -0.36 23.51
CA GLU A 17 -4.45 0.63 22.54
C GLU A 17 -5.08 0.03 21.28
N LEU A 18 -4.56 -1.09 20.78
CA LEU A 18 -4.88 -1.56 19.42
C LEU A 18 -5.77 -2.79 19.38
N SER A 19 -5.78 -3.62 20.42
CA SER A 19 -6.51 -4.89 20.42
C SER A 19 -8.02 -4.67 20.21
N ASP A 20 -8.66 -3.77 20.96
CA ASP A 20 -10.08 -3.46 20.78
C ASP A 20 -10.38 -2.66 19.51
N PHE A 21 -9.37 -2.01 18.92
CA PHE A 21 -9.51 -1.22 17.70
C PHE A 21 -9.39 -2.09 16.45
N VAL A 22 -8.40 -2.99 16.37
CA VAL A 22 -8.17 -3.83 15.20
C VAL A 22 -9.11 -5.05 15.25
N PRO A 23 -10.01 -5.20 14.26
CA PRO A 23 -11.01 -6.26 14.28
C PRO A 23 -10.40 -7.65 14.10
N ASP A 24 -11.17 -8.68 14.43
CA ASP A 24 -10.78 -10.10 14.32
C ASP A 24 -10.33 -10.52 12.91
N ARG A 25 -10.69 -9.73 11.88
CA ARG A 25 -10.38 -9.97 10.47
C ARG A 25 -9.65 -8.78 9.90
N VAL A 26 -8.56 -9.05 9.19
CA VAL A 26 -7.76 -8.03 8.51
C VAL A 26 -7.56 -8.47 7.07
N PHE A 27 -7.85 -7.58 6.14
CA PHE A 27 -7.38 -7.70 4.77
C PHE A 27 -6.38 -6.58 4.52
N ASP A 28 -5.10 -6.94 4.49
CA ASP A 28 -4.02 -6.00 4.23
C ASP A 28 -3.88 -5.79 2.72
N ALA A 29 -4.37 -4.66 2.23
CA ALA A 29 -4.40 -4.33 0.82
C ALA A 29 -3.05 -3.82 0.26
N HIS A 30 -1.96 -3.88 1.03
CA HIS A 30 -0.64 -3.45 0.56
C HIS A 30 0.49 -4.22 1.23
N ILE A 31 0.92 -5.32 0.61
CA ILE A 31 2.12 -6.05 1.05
C ILE A 31 2.99 -6.47 -0.14
N HIS A 32 4.31 -6.52 0.05
CA HIS A 32 5.24 -7.03 -0.97
C HIS A 32 5.84 -8.35 -0.49
N LEU A 33 6.10 -9.25 -1.43
CA LEU A 33 6.85 -10.49 -1.18
C LEU A 33 8.23 -10.37 -1.84
N PHE A 34 9.25 -10.94 -1.22
CA PHE A 34 10.65 -10.75 -1.62
C PHE A 34 11.35 -12.07 -1.86
N ASN A 35 12.10 -12.16 -2.96
CA ASN A 35 12.92 -13.33 -3.25
C ASN A 35 14.18 -12.91 -4.00
N SER A 36 15.31 -13.01 -3.30
CA SER A 36 16.62 -12.60 -3.76
C SER A 36 17.12 -13.37 -4.98
N ALA A 37 16.54 -14.54 -5.28
CA ALA A 37 16.83 -15.28 -6.50
C ALA A 37 16.46 -14.50 -7.78
N HIS A 38 15.57 -13.51 -7.70
CA HIS A 38 15.14 -12.68 -8.84
C HIS A 38 15.89 -11.36 -8.92
N TYR A 39 16.75 -11.05 -7.95
CA TYR A 39 17.45 -9.77 -7.89
C TYR A 39 18.63 -9.75 -8.86
N PRO A 40 19.04 -8.56 -9.34
CA PRO A 40 20.28 -8.46 -10.09
C PRO A 40 21.48 -8.87 -9.20
N PRO A 41 22.53 -9.48 -9.78
CA PRO A 41 23.68 -9.94 -9.02
C PRO A 41 24.29 -8.87 -8.11
N GLY A 42 24.54 -9.23 -6.84
CA GLY A 42 25.14 -8.34 -5.84
C GLY A 42 24.16 -7.36 -5.16
N ASN A 43 22.86 -7.48 -5.41
CA ASN A 43 21.86 -6.54 -4.89
C ASN A 43 20.88 -7.21 -3.90
N ALA A 44 21.37 -7.62 -2.73
CA ALA A 44 20.53 -8.13 -1.65
C ALA A 44 19.90 -6.98 -0.84
N VAL A 45 18.93 -6.29 -1.44
CA VAL A 45 18.27 -5.13 -0.80
C VAL A 45 17.37 -5.57 0.36
N TRP A 46 16.60 -6.64 0.13
CA TRP A 46 15.64 -7.17 1.10
C TRP A 46 15.90 -8.65 1.35
N SER A 47 15.56 -9.10 2.54
CA SER A 47 15.60 -10.53 2.87
C SER A 47 14.49 -11.28 2.14
N ASP A 48 14.68 -12.57 1.90
CA ASP A 48 13.65 -13.43 1.31
C ASP A 48 12.45 -13.54 2.24
N GLN A 49 11.25 -13.38 1.68
CA GLN A 49 9.96 -13.29 2.36
C GLN A 49 8.85 -13.80 1.44
N GLY A 50 8.46 -15.05 1.61
CA GLY A 50 7.28 -15.62 0.97
C GLY A 50 6.00 -15.33 1.75
N LEU A 51 4.87 -15.83 1.25
CA LEU A 51 3.57 -15.64 1.88
C LEU A 51 3.53 -16.18 3.31
N ALA A 52 4.15 -17.33 3.57
CA ALA A 52 4.22 -17.92 4.91
C ALA A 52 4.95 -17.02 5.92
N ASP A 53 6.03 -16.36 5.49
CA ASP A 53 6.78 -15.42 6.35
C ASP A 53 5.93 -14.19 6.67
N ILE A 54 5.16 -13.70 5.69
CA ILE A 54 4.22 -12.59 5.89
C ILE A 54 3.07 -12.98 6.82
N GLN A 55 2.53 -14.19 6.70
CA GLN A 55 1.50 -14.69 7.60
C GLN A 55 2.00 -14.77 9.04
N GLN A 56 3.21 -15.31 9.25
CA GLN A 56 3.85 -15.33 10.57
C GLN A 56 4.09 -13.93 11.13
N TRP A 57 4.52 -13.00 10.27
CA TRP A 57 4.68 -11.60 10.65
C TRP A 57 3.35 -10.97 11.07
N ALA A 58 2.28 -11.20 10.32
CA ALA A 58 0.95 -10.68 10.63
C ALA A 58 0.39 -11.30 11.92
N GLU A 59 0.64 -12.59 12.19
CA GLU A 59 0.28 -13.23 13.46
C GLU A 59 1.02 -12.60 14.65
N THR A 60 2.26 -12.15 14.43
CA THR A 60 3.06 -11.47 15.46
C THR A 60 2.54 -10.06 15.72
N LEU A 61 2.23 -9.29 14.67
CA LEU A 61 1.75 -7.91 14.79
C LEU A 61 0.28 -7.78 15.15
N TYR A 62 -0.56 -8.72 14.72
CA TYR A 62 -1.99 -8.74 14.98
C TYR A 62 -2.40 -10.02 15.70
N PRO A 63 -1.90 -10.28 16.93
CA PRO A 63 -2.17 -11.51 17.67
C PRO A 63 -3.65 -11.90 17.65
N GLY A 64 -3.94 -13.10 17.15
CA GLY A 64 -5.29 -13.67 17.11
C GLY A 64 -6.19 -13.17 15.98
N ARG A 65 -5.70 -12.30 15.07
CA ARG A 65 -6.48 -11.82 13.92
C ARG A 65 -6.25 -12.73 12.72
N ARG A 66 -7.33 -13.01 12.00
CA ARG A 66 -7.26 -13.72 10.72
C ARG A 66 -6.87 -12.70 9.65
N THR A 67 -5.76 -12.93 8.94
CA THR A 67 -5.21 -11.96 7.99
C THR A 67 -5.02 -12.54 6.59
N HIS A 68 -5.47 -11.81 5.57
CA HIS A 68 -5.23 -12.09 4.14
C HIS A 68 -4.75 -10.82 3.43
N PHE A 69 -4.28 -10.95 2.20
CA PHE A 69 -3.45 -9.92 1.57
C PHE A 69 -3.86 -9.62 0.13
N LEU A 70 -3.68 -8.35 -0.27
CA LEU A 70 -3.34 -8.01 -1.64
C LEU A 70 -1.82 -7.90 -1.74
N ALA A 71 -1.18 -8.95 -2.25
CA ALA A 71 0.25 -8.90 -2.53
C ALA A 71 0.53 -8.10 -3.80
N LEU A 72 1.66 -7.40 -3.77
CA LEU A 72 2.10 -6.47 -4.79
C LEU A 72 3.46 -6.88 -5.33
N GLY A 73 3.65 -6.66 -6.62
CA GLY A 73 4.95 -6.78 -7.28
C GLY A 73 6.00 -5.81 -6.71
N SER A 74 7.16 -6.36 -6.36
CA SER A 74 8.25 -5.63 -5.70
C SER A 74 9.00 -4.70 -6.67
N PRO A 75 9.11 -3.40 -6.37
CA PRO A 75 9.71 -2.44 -7.28
C PRO A 75 11.23 -2.39 -7.13
N LEU A 76 11.95 -3.28 -7.83
CA LEU A 76 13.42 -3.31 -7.85
C LEU A 76 13.98 -3.15 -9.27
N ILE A 77 14.89 -2.18 -9.47
CA ILE A 77 15.59 -2.02 -10.75
C ILE A 77 16.43 -3.26 -11.05
N GLY A 78 16.28 -3.79 -12.26
CA GLY A 78 17.03 -4.96 -12.73
C GLY A 78 16.52 -6.30 -12.23
N ILE A 79 15.35 -6.33 -11.56
CA ILE A 79 14.69 -7.59 -11.18
C ILE A 79 14.30 -8.40 -12.42
N ASP A 80 14.40 -9.73 -12.33
CA ASP A 80 13.78 -10.63 -13.31
C ASP A 80 12.26 -10.61 -13.12
N VAL A 81 11.59 -9.75 -13.88
CA VAL A 81 10.13 -9.52 -13.77
C VAL A 81 9.34 -10.81 -14.06
N ALA A 82 9.80 -11.64 -14.99
CA ALA A 82 9.09 -12.85 -15.37
C ALA A 82 9.19 -13.91 -14.27
N ALA A 83 10.40 -14.16 -13.76
CA ALA A 83 10.60 -15.07 -12.63
C ALA A 83 9.88 -14.59 -11.37
N HIS A 84 9.95 -13.28 -11.09
CA HIS A 84 9.30 -12.68 -9.92
C HIS A 84 7.78 -12.84 -9.95
N ASN A 85 7.14 -12.52 -11.07
CA ASN A 85 5.69 -12.67 -11.20
C ASN A 85 5.25 -14.13 -11.15
N ALA A 86 5.99 -15.05 -11.78
CA ALA A 86 5.69 -16.48 -11.70
C ALA A 86 5.75 -17.00 -10.26
N TRP A 87 6.75 -16.56 -9.50
CA TRP A 87 6.87 -16.89 -8.08
C TRP A 87 5.74 -16.26 -7.24
N LEU A 88 5.44 -14.97 -7.41
CA LEU A 88 4.34 -14.30 -6.70
C LEU A 88 3.00 -15.01 -6.91
N ILE A 89 2.72 -15.45 -8.15
CA ILE A 89 1.54 -16.25 -8.48
C ILE A 89 1.53 -17.55 -7.66
N SER A 90 2.65 -18.27 -7.61
CA SER A 90 2.75 -19.52 -6.86
C SER A 90 2.61 -19.34 -5.34
N GLU A 91 3.05 -18.20 -4.80
CA GLU A 91 2.88 -17.85 -3.39
C GLU A 91 1.40 -17.58 -3.09
N ILE A 92 0.75 -16.69 -3.84
CA ILE A 92 -0.63 -16.28 -3.59
C ILE A 92 -1.64 -17.40 -3.83
N GLN A 93 -1.36 -18.35 -4.72
CA GLN A 93 -2.21 -19.53 -4.92
C GLN A 93 -2.29 -20.45 -3.68
N GLN A 94 -1.39 -20.30 -2.70
CA GLN A 94 -1.44 -21.04 -1.44
C GLN A 94 -2.54 -20.52 -0.50
N ASP A 95 -3.11 -19.34 -0.77
CA ASP A 95 -4.19 -18.74 0.01
C ASP A 95 -5.33 -18.24 -0.89
N ALA A 96 -6.44 -19.00 -0.90
CA ALA A 96 -7.61 -18.73 -1.75
C ALA A 96 -8.27 -17.36 -1.51
N ASN A 97 -7.98 -16.73 -0.37
CA ASN A 97 -8.54 -15.43 -0.01
C ASN A 97 -7.58 -14.26 -0.25
N SER A 98 -6.32 -14.52 -0.57
CA SER A 98 -5.38 -13.48 -0.98
C SER A 98 -5.47 -13.20 -2.48
N ARG A 99 -4.98 -12.04 -2.89
CA ARG A 99 -4.99 -11.55 -4.27
C ARG A 99 -3.63 -11.00 -4.66
N LEU A 100 -3.42 -10.83 -5.97
CA LEU A 100 -2.15 -10.36 -6.51
C LEU A 100 -2.36 -9.22 -7.51
N ASN A 101 -1.63 -8.13 -7.30
CA ASN A 101 -1.30 -7.16 -8.34
C ASN A 101 0.13 -7.38 -8.81
N ARG A 102 0.29 -7.98 -10.00
CA ARG A 102 1.59 -8.37 -10.56
C ARG A 102 2.50 -7.16 -10.77
N LEU A 103 3.81 -7.34 -10.66
CA LEU A 103 4.76 -6.31 -11.08
C LEU A 103 4.58 -6.02 -12.57
N VAL A 104 4.44 -4.74 -12.92
CA VAL A 104 4.45 -4.31 -14.32
C VAL A 104 5.51 -3.23 -14.51
N THR A 105 6.29 -3.38 -15.58
CA THR A 105 7.22 -2.36 -16.06
C THR A 105 6.84 -2.01 -17.49
N PRO A 106 7.31 -0.89 -18.07
CA PRO A 106 7.03 -0.56 -19.48
C PRO A 106 7.50 -1.62 -20.50
N ALA A 107 8.37 -2.55 -20.10
CA ALA A 107 8.82 -3.64 -20.96
C ALA A 107 7.86 -4.84 -20.99
N CYS A 108 6.94 -4.95 -20.03
CA CYS A 108 5.92 -6.01 -20.03
C CYS A 108 4.94 -5.79 -21.19
N THR A 109 4.66 -6.86 -21.93
CA THR A 109 3.74 -6.82 -23.07
C THR A 109 2.28 -7.03 -22.66
N PRO A 110 1.31 -6.53 -23.45
CA PRO A 110 -0.11 -6.82 -23.28
C PRO A 110 -0.43 -8.33 -23.17
N ASP A 111 0.24 -9.17 -23.96
CA ASP A 111 0.03 -10.62 -23.98
C ASP A 111 0.48 -11.29 -22.68
N GLU A 112 1.62 -10.86 -22.12
CA GLU A 112 2.09 -11.37 -20.83
C GLU A 112 1.13 -11.02 -19.70
N ILE A 113 0.60 -9.78 -19.70
CA ILE A 113 -0.39 -9.35 -18.70
C ILE A 113 -1.67 -10.16 -18.85
N SER A 114 -2.20 -10.28 -20.08
CA SER A 114 -3.44 -11.02 -20.35
C SER A 114 -3.32 -12.49 -19.92
N ARG A 115 -2.20 -13.14 -20.24
CA ARG A 115 -1.92 -14.53 -19.82
C ARG A 115 -1.96 -14.68 -18.30
N ASP A 116 -1.31 -13.79 -17.55
CA ASP A 116 -1.24 -13.87 -16.09
C ASP A 116 -2.64 -13.62 -15.46
N VAL A 117 -3.48 -12.76 -16.07
CA VAL A 117 -4.87 -12.55 -15.66
C VAL A 117 -5.73 -13.79 -15.90
N GLU A 118 -5.74 -14.31 -17.13
CA GLU A 118 -6.62 -15.41 -17.54
C GLU A 118 -6.26 -16.75 -16.90
N GLN A 119 -4.97 -17.03 -16.72
CA GLN A 119 -4.50 -18.36 -16.30
C GLN A 119 -4.21 -18.45 -14.80
N ALA A 120 -3.78 -17.35 -14.18
CA ALA A 120 -3.35 -17.33 -12.79
C ALA A 120 -4.28 -16.55 -11.86
N GLY A 121 -5.30 -15.87 -12.39
CA GLY A 121 -6.26 -15.10 -11.60
C GLY A 121 -5.67 -13.82 -10.99
N VAL A 122 -4.62 -13.27 -11.58
CA VAL A 122 -4.09 -11.94 -11.21
C VAL A 122 -5.20 -10.91 -11.35
N VAL A 123 -5.42 -10.09 -10.31
CA VAL A 123 -6.52 -9.12 -10.27
C VAL A 123 -6.09 -7.70 -10.64
N GLY A 124 -4.78 -7.46 -10.77
CA GLY A 124 -4.30 -6.13 -11.10
C GLY A 124 -2.80 -6.00 -11.32
N LEU A 125 -2.37 -4.74 -11.39
CA LEU A 125 -1.04 -4.30 -11.77
C LEU A 125 -0.42 -3.45 -10.66
N LYS A 126 0.87 -3.69 -10.41
CA LYS A 126 1.72 -2.85 -9.56
C LYS A 126 2.79 -2.20 -10.43
N PRO A 127 2.52 -1.01 -11.00
CA PRO A 127 3.54 -0.21 -11.66
C PRO A 127 4.37 0.54 -10.62
N TYR A 128 5.56 1.01 -11.00
CA TYR A 128 6.35 1.87 -10.11
C TYR A 128 7.21 2.87 -10.88
N ARG A 129 7.20 4.12 -10.39
CA ARG A 129 7.91 5.29 -10.96
C ARG A 129 9.39 5.08 -11.25
N ILE A 130 10.07 4.16 -10.57
CA ILE A 130 11.50 3.88 -10.82
C ILE A 130 11.72 3.27 -12.21
N PHE A 131 10.71 2.63 -12.80
CA PHE A 131 10.77 2.05 -14.14
C PHE A 131 10.40 3.05 -15.25
N ALA A 132 10.31 4.36 -14.93
CA ALA A 132 9.94 5.37 -15.90
C ALA A 132 10.87 5.39 -17.12
N LEU A 133 10.29 5.38 -18.33
CA LEU A 133 11.00 5.33 -19.61
C LEU A 133 12.00 6.49 -19.79
N ASN A 134 11.68 7.65 -19.23
CA ASN A 134 12.53 8.84 -19.28
C ASN A 134 13.65 8.84 -18.22
N GLY A 135 13.70 7.84 -17.33
CA GLY A 135 14.65 7.75 -16.22
C GLY A 135 14.40 8.72 -15.06
N ASP A 136 13.39 9.59 -15.16
CA ASP A 136 13.04 10.54 -14.10
C ASP A 136 11.93 9.97 -13.22
N ALA A 137 12.33 9.16 -12.26
CA ALA A 137 11.39 8.64 -11.29
C ALA A 137 10.70 9.76 -10.48
N LYS A 138 11.32 10.94 -10.27
CA LYS A 138 10.79 11.95 -9.34
C LYS A 138 9.64 12.74 -9.96
N GLU A 139 9.74 13.11 -11.24
CA GLU A 139 8.77 14.01 -11.89
C GLU A 139 8.07 13.42 -13.13
N CYS A 140 8.20 12.12 -13.40
CA CYS A 140 7.49 11.46 -14.51
C CYS A 140 5.95 11.49 -14.40
N SER A 141 5.27 11.44 -15.55
CA SER A 141 3.83 11.18 -15.66
C SER A 141 3.52 9.68 -15.57
N ILE A 142 2.25 9.33 -15.35
CA ILE A 142 1.80 7.93 -15.17
C ILE A 142 2.20 7.06 -16.38
N GLU A 143 1.99 7.58 -17.60
CA GLU A 143 2.27 6.86 -18.85
C GLU A 143 3.75 6.43 -19.00
N GLN A 144 4.67 7.10 -18.30
CA GLN A 144 6.10 6.80 -18.40
C GLN A 144 6.45 5.48 -17.72
N PHE A 145 5.63 5.00 -16.78
CA PHE A 145 5.90 3.75 -16.04
C PHE A 145 4.69 2.80 -16.02
N LEU A 146 3.60 3.15 -16.71
CA LEU A 146 2.44 2.30 -17.00
C LEU A 146 1.89 2.72 -18.37
N THR A 147 2.20 1.98 -19.43
CA THR A 147 1.95 2.43 -20.81
C THR A 147 0.46 2.40 -21.15
N HIS A 148 0.07 3.11 -22.20
CA HIS A 148 -1.32 3.07 -22.68
C HIS A 148 -1.75 1.68 -23.15
N GLU A 149 -0.90 0.92 -23.82
CA GLU A 149 -1.20 -0.46 -24.22
C GLU A 149 -1.47 -1.37 -23.00
N GLN A 150 -0.76 -1.14 -21.89
CA GLN A 150 -1.00 -1.85 -20.64
C GLN A 150 -2.31 -1.40 -19.97
N LEU A 151 -2.65 -0.11 -20.07
CA LEU A 151 -3.91 0.44 -19.58
C LEU A 151 -5.11 -0.04 -20.40
N GLU A 152 -4.96 -0.26 -21.70
CA GLU A 152 -5.99 -0.85 -22.55
C GLU A 152 -6.30 -2.29 -22.11
N VAL A 153 -5.28 -3.08 -21.77
CA VAL A 153 -5.48 -4.41 -21.17
C VAL A 153 -6.14 -4.31 -19.79
N ALA A 154 -5.67 -3.38 -18.95
CA ALA A 154 -6.26 -3.17 -17.63
C ALA A 154 -7.74 -2.78 -17.70
N ASP A 155 -8.10 -1.93 -18.67
CA ASP A 155 -9.48 -1.53 -18.93
C ASP A 155 -10.31 -2.72 -19.42
N HIS A 156 -9.80 -3.48 -20.38
CA HIS A 156 -10.49 -4.64 -20.94
C HIS A 156 -10.92 -5.66 -19.87
N TYR A 157 -10.03 -5.95 -18.91
CA TYR A 157 -10.31 -6.90 -17.83
C TYR A 157 -10.86 -6.26 -16.55
N GLY A 158 -11.00 -4.92 -16.50
CA GLY A 158 -11.42 -4.21 -15.30
C GLY A 158 -10.47 -4.40 -14.10
N LEU A 159 -9.16 -4.36 -14.38
CA LEU A 159 -8.10 -4.62 -13.43
C LEU A 159 -7.93 -3.51 -12.39
N TRP A 160 -7.36 -3.91 -11.26
CA TRP A 160 -6.84 -3.00 -10.25
C TRP A 160 -5.46 -2.46 -10.64
N VAL A 161 -5.16 -1.23 -10.26
CA VAL A 161 -3.82 -0.62 -10.35
C VAL A 161 -3.48 -0.02 -8.99
N THR A 162 -2.52 -0.60 -8.29
CA THR A 162 -2.01 -0.01 -7.03
C THR A 162 -0.91 1.00 -7.36
N MET A 163 -1.32 2.26 -7.48
CA MET A 163 -0.52 3.35 -8.00
C MET A 163 0.24 4.08 -6.89
N HIS A 164 1.58 4.05 -6.95
CA HIS A 164 2.41 4.98 -6.21
C HIS A 164 2.72 6.21 -7.08
N LEU A 165 1.97 7.29 -6.90
CA LEU A 165 2.07 8.51 -7.72
C LEU A 165 3.49 9.11 -7.70
N SER A 166 3.92 9.64 -8.85
CA SER A 166 5.14 10.42 -9.00
C SER A 166 4.89 11.92 -8.73
N LYS A 167 5.89 12.77 -8.92
CA LYS A 167 5.90 14.25 -8.74
C LYS A 167 5.89 14.72 -7.30
N GLU A 168 6.59 15.80 -6.97
CA GLU A 168 6.68 16.32 -5.59
C GLU A 168 5.31 16.44 -4.91
N LEU A 169 4.31 16.99 -5.61
CA LEU A 169 2.97 17.25 -5.09
C LEU A 169 2.05 16.03 -5.07
N ALA A 170 2.49 14.88 -5.58
CA ALA A 170 1.73 13.63 -5.58
C ALA A 170 0.30 13.81 -6.13
N CYS A 171 -0.73 13.46 -5.35
CA CYS A 171 -2.12 13.60 -5.77
C CYS A 171 -2.60 15.04 -5.95
N ALA A 172 -1.88 16.04 -5.42
CA ALA A 172 -2.19 17.45 -5.65
C ALA A 172 -1.53 18.01 -6.92
N ASP A 173 -0.70 17.23 -7.62
CA ASP A 173 -0.12 17.67 -8.86
C ASP A 173 -1.20 17.81 -9.96
N PRO A 174 -1.29 18.98 -10.64
CA PRO A 174 -2.29 19.19 -11.68
C PRO A 174 -2.23 18.18 -12.82
N THR A 175 -1.04 17.68 -13.16
CA THR A 175 -0.86 16.68 -14.22
C THR A 175 -1.40 15.32 -13.77
N ASN A 176 -1.06 14.88 -12.55
CA ASN A 176 -1.59 13.62 -12.02
C ASN A 176 -3.13 13.67 -11.93
N LEU A 177 -3.71 14.80 -11.51
CA LEU A 177 -5.16 14.99 -11.46
C LEU A 177 -5.81 14.99 -12.85
N ALA A 178 -5.15 15.60 -13.84
CA ALA A 178 -5.63 15.59 -15.21
C ALA A 178 -5.60 14.17 -15.81
N ASP A 179 -4.49 13.46 -15.66
CA ASP A 179 -4.31 12.07 -16.12
C ASP A 179 -5.37 11.17 -15.47
N LEU A 180 -5.50 11.19 -14.13
CA LEU A 180 -6.48 10.36 -13.42
C LEU A 180 -7.92 10.70 -13.85
N ARG A 181 -8.24 11.98 -14.07
CA ARG A 181 -9.56 12.39 -14.56
C ARG A 181 -9.83 11.85 -15.96
N GLU A 182 -8.91 12.00 -16.90
CA GLU A 182 -9.05 11.45 -18.26
C GLU A 182 -9.21 9.93 -18.21
N TYR A 183 -8.32 9.24 -17.49
CA TYR A 183 -8.30 7.79 -17.45
C TYR A 183 -9.57 7.22 -16.84
N THR A 184 -10.04 7.77 -15.72
CA THR A 184 -11.22 7.24 -15.03
C THR A 184 -12.54 7.61 -15.70
N THR A 185 -12.63 8.76 -16.40
CA THR A 185 -13.91 9.25 -16.94
C THR A 185 -14.14 8.95 -18.41
N SER A 186 -13.08 8.75 -19.19
CA SER A 186 -13.22 8.57 -20.65
C SER A 186 -12.35 7.49 -21.22
N ARG A 187 -11.05 7.47 -20.91
CA ARG A 187 -10.10 6.66 -21.68
C ARG A 187 -10.00 5.21 -21.23
N TYR A 188 -10.00 4.98 -19.91
CA TYR A 188 -9.89 3.65 -19.29
C TYR A 188 -10.91 3.51 -18.13
N PRO A 189 -12.22 3.69 -18.40
CA PRO A 189 -13.25 3.84 -17.38
C PRO A 189 -13.51 2.57 -16.55
N ASN A 190 -12.94 1.41 -16.90
CA ASN A 190 -13.08 0.16 -16.14
C ASN A 190 -11.89 -0.12 -15.21
N VAL A 191 -10.78 0.63 -15.36
CA VAL A 191 -9.61 0.49 -14.48
C VAL A 191 -9.95 1.03 -13.09
N LYS A 192 -9.56 0.27 -12.06
CA LYS A 192 -9.76 0.62 -10.64
C LYS A 192 -8.44 0.99 -10.01
N TRP A 193 -8.35 2.20 -9.46
CA TRP A 193 -7.09 2.77 -8.99
C TRP A 193 -7.05 2.77 -7.48
N ILE A 194 -6.11 2.02 -6.89
CA ILE A 194 -5.75 2.17 -5.48
C ILE A 194 -4.60 3.17 -5.43
N LEU A 195 -4.88 4.39 -4.99
CA LEU A 195 -3.87 5.43 -4.81
C LEU A 195 -3.16 5.18 -3.47
N ALA A 196 -1.98 4.56 -3.55
CA ALA A 196 -1.26 4.07 -2.38
C ALA A 196 -0.85 5.17 -1.41
N HIS A 197 -0.75 4.83 -0.12
CA HIS A 197 -0.26 5.71 0.94
C HIS A 197 -1.06 7.01 1.07
N CYS A 198 -2.39 6.90 1.19
CA CYS A 198 -3.31 8.05 1.17
C CYS A 198 -3.11 8.92 -0.09
N ALA A 199 -2.99 8.28 -1.26
CA ALA A 199 -2.59 8.93 -2.51
C ALA A 199 -1.24 9.68 -2.41
N ARG A 200 -0.27 9.03 -1.78
CA ARG A 200 1.09 9.48 -1.46
C ARG A 200 1.09 10.80 -0.67
N SER A 201 0.25 10.85 0.36
CA SER A 201 0.11 11.99 1.26
C SER A 201 0.70 11.67 2.63
N PHE A 202 2.01 11.81 2.76
CA PHE A 202 2.73 11.71 4.05
C PHE A 202 2.68 12.99 4.88
N THR A 203 1.99 14.02 4.38
CA THR A 203 1.64 15.22 5.13
C THR A 203 0.19 15.58 4.85
N TYR A 204 -0.37 16.52 5.62
CA TYR A 204 -1.72 17.01 5.41
C TYR A 204 -1.97 17.66 4.04
N TRP A 205 -0.92 18.18 3.38
CA TRP A 205 -1.11 19.15 2.31
C TRP A 205 -1.61 18.53 0.99
N PRO A 206 -1.02 17.45 0.44
CA PRO A 206 -1.43 16.93 -0.86
C PRO A 206 -2.90 16.50 -0.90
N ILE A 207 -3.31 15.59 -0.02
CA ILE A 207 -4.70 15.12 0.00
C ILE A 207 -5.69 16.25 0.27
N ARG A 208 -5.36 17.24 1.12
CA ARG A 208 -6.22 18.40 1.37
C ARG A 208 -6.46 19.25 0.11
N GLN A 209 -5.53 19.29 -0.83
CA GLN A 209 -5.73 19.99 -2.12
C GLN A 209 -6.49 19.13 -3.14
N ALA A 210 -6.35 17.80 -3.07
CA ALA A 210 -6.80 16.90 -4.12
C ALA A 210 -8.13 16.21 -3.84
N VAL A 211 -8.48 15.94 -2.58
CA VAL A 211 -9.58 15.03 -2.19
C VAL A 211 -10.92 15.43 -2.79
N SER A 212 -11.23 16.73 -2.86
CA SER A 212 -12.50 17.20 -3.44
C SER A 212 -12.62 16.82 -4.91
N GLN A 213 -11.52 16.87 -5.67
CA GLN A 213 -11.50 16.51 -7.08
C GLN A 213 -11.47 15.00 -7.30
N LEU A 214 -10.71 14.27 -6.47
CA LEU A 214 -10.57 12.82 -6.57
C LEU A 214 -11.88 12.11 -6.23
N ARG A 215 -12.63 12.60 -5.24
CA ARG A 215 -13.96 12.07 -4.88
C ARG A 215 -14.93 12.08 -6.05
N ASP A 216 -14.87 13.12 -6.88
CA ASP A 216 -15.72 13.28 -8.05
C ASP A 216 -15.30 12.37 -9.23
N MET A 217 -14.15 11.69 -9.13
CA MET A 217 -13.70 10.71 -10.13
C MET A 217 -14.23 9.31 -9.79
N PRO A 218 -14.69 8.53 -10.76
CA PRO A 218 -15.07 7.13 -10.54
C PRO A 218 -13.81 6.27 -10.35
N ASN A 219 -13.98 5.10 -9.74
CA ASN A 219 -12.95 4.06 -9.61
C ASN A 219 -11.63 4.51 -8.94
N ILE A 220 -11.68 5.53 -8.09
CA ILE A 220 -10.58 5.91 -7.21
C ILE A 220 -10.82 5.32 -5.82
N TYR A 221 -9.80 4.63 -5.33
CA TYR A 221 -9.70 3.98 -4.03
C TYR A 221 -8.37 4.36 -3.38
N TYR A 222 -8.23 4.10 -2.09
CA TYR A 222 -7.06 4.47 -1.29
C TYR A 222 -6.68 3.32 -0.38
N ASP A 223 -5.39 3.04 -0.27
CA ASP A 223 -4.87 2.34 0.90
C ASP A 223 -4.26 3.36 1.87
N LEU A 224 -4.24 3.01 3.15
CA LEU A 224 -3.69 3.84 4.23
C LEU A 224 -2.24 3.50 4.58
N SER A 225 -1.59 2.65 3.78
CA SER A 225 -0.32 2.01 4.12
C SER A 225 0.85 2.97 4.28
N ALA A 226 1.76 2.66 5.21
CA ALA A 226 2.94 3.46 5.56
C ALA A 226 2.67 4.92 5.98
N VAL A 227 1.42 5.36 6.08
CA VAL A 227 1.10 6.73 6.50
C VAL A 227 0.83 6.74 8.00
N ASP A 228 1.79 7.26 8.75
CA ASP A 228 1.67 7.44 10.19
C ASP A 228 1.44 8.91 10.58
N ASP A 229 1.02 9.77 9.64
CA ASP A 229 0.50 11.10 9.96
C ASP A 229 -1.03 11.08 10.09
N LEU A 230 -1.54 11.58 11.22
CA LEU A 230 -2.98 11.66 11.51
C LEU A 230 -3.76 12.44 10.44
N ARG A 231 -3.19 13.53 9.91
CA ARG A 231 -3.90 14.55 9.13
C ARG A 231 -4.37 14.06 7.74
N PRO A 232 -3.56 13.34 6.95
CA PRO A 232 -4.04 12.77 5.69
C PRO A 232 -5.12 11.72 5.90
N ILE A 233 -4.98 10.84 6.91
CA ILE A 233 -5.99 9.82 7.23
C ILE A 233 -7.31 10.48 7.64
N LEU A 234 -7.26 11.46 8.56
CA LEU A 234 -8.44 12.21 9.00
C LEU A 234 -9.12 12.96 7.83
N THR A 235 -8.33 13.47 6.89
CA THR A 235 -8.87 14.13 5.69
C THR A 235 -9.69 13.15 4.85
N LEU A 236 -9.19 11.94 4.62
CA LEU A 236 -9.94 10.89 3.91
C LEU A 236 -11.20 10.50 4.68
N PHE A 237 -11.09 10.23 5.98
CA PHE A 237 -12.24 9.84 6.82
C PHE A 237 -13.37 10.87 6.83
N GLN A 238 -13.04 12.16 6.72
CA GLN A 238 -14.04 13.23 6.75
C GLN A 238 -14.60 13.63 5.38
N GLN A 239 -13.85 13.39 4.29
CA GLN A 239 -14.16 14.00 2.99
C GLN A 239 -14.33 13.01 1.85
N GLU A 240 -13.92 11.76 2.03
CA GLU A 240 -14.08 10.69 1.04
C GLU A 240 -15.12 9.68 1.49
N SER A 241 -15.62 8.89 0.53
CA SER A 241 -16.50 7.78 0.85
C SER A 241 -15.74 6.62 1.50
N LEU A 242 -16.30 6.10 2.60
CA LEU A 242 -15.67 5.03 3.38
C LEU A 242 -15.48 3.73 2.59
N ASP A 243 -16.38 3.42 1.65
CA ASP A 243 -16.29 2.25 0.75
C ASP A 243 -15.09 2.28 -0.21
N ARG A 244 -14.40 3.42 -0.30
CA ARG A 244 -13.20 3.61 -1.14
C ARG A 244 -11.88 3.49 -0.37
N ILE A 245 -11.94 3.25 0.93
CA ILE A 245 -10.77 3.25 1.82
C ILE A 245 -10.46 1.83 2.27
N LEU A 246 -9.21 1.43 2.13
CA LEU A 246 -8.69 0.12 2.48
C LEU A 246 -7.58 0.24 3.51
N TYR A 247 -7.58 -0.67 4.48
CA TYR A 247 -6.38 -0.92 5.26
C TYR A 247 -5.30 -1.53 4.37
N GLY A 248 -4.07 -1.07 4.56
CA GLY A 248 -2.87 -1.75 4.09
C GLY A 248 -1.73 -1.36 5.01
N SER A 249 -0.74 -2.23 5.22
CA SER A 249 0.37 -1.92 6.14
C SER A 249 1.63 -1.45 5.43
N ASP A 250 1.94 -1.99 4.25
CA ASP A 250 3.27 -1.95 3.62
C ASP A 250 4.36 -2.55 4.55
N GLY A 251 3.97 -3.68 5.14
CA GLY A 251 4.43 -4.18 6.43
C GLY A 251 5.92 -4.43 6.63
N VAL A 252 6.62 -4.90 5.60
CA VAL A 252 7.93 -5.57 5.74
C VAL A 252 9.10 -4.60 5.76
N ASP A 253 9.19 -3.71 4.77
CA ASP A 253 10.32 -2.79 4.64
C ASP A 253 9.91 -1.34 4.84
N ALA A 254 8.64 -1.00 4.62
CA ALA A 254 8.18 0.38 4.76
C ALA A 254 7.70 0.69 6.18
N THR A 255 7.31 -0.30 7.00
CA THR A 255 6.80 -0.02 8.35
C THR A 255 7.37 -0.92 9.46
N TYR A 256 8.27 -1.85 9.15
CA TYR A 256 8.94 -2.71 10.14
C TYR A 256 10.26 -2.12 10.64
N PHE A 257 10.18 -0.91 11.19
CA PHE A 257 11.30 -0.19 11.77
C PHE A 257 10.82 0.63 12.97
N ARG A 258 11.74 1.07 13.84
CA ARG A 258 11.38 1.80 15.06
C ARG A 258 11.47 3.29 14.84
N GLY A 259 10.35 3.89 14.48
CA GLY A 259 10.32 5.28 14.10
C GLY A 259 9.05 5.64 13.34
N LYS A 260 9.16 6.65 12.48
CA LYS A 260 8.01 7.32 11.89
C LYS A 260 8.35 8.03 10.58
N TYR A 261 7.36 8.22 9.71
CA TYR A 261 7.44 9.21 8.64
C TYR A 261 7.09 10.61 9.18
N VAL A 262 8.14 11.35 9.59
CA VAL A 262 7.96 12.60 10.33
C VAL A 262 7.65 13.76 9.38
N ALA A 263 6.44 14.29 9.48
CA ALA A 263 6.02 15.49 8.78
C ALA A 263 6.49 16.79 9.48
N LEU A 264 7.27 17.60 8.77
CA LEU A 264 7.75 18.93 9.16
C LEU A 264 7.04 19.99 8.32
N GLY A 265 5.78 20.28 8.67
CA GLY A 265 4.92 21.15 7.87
C GLY A 265 4.47 20.45 6.58
N ARG A 266 5.04 20.85 5.43
CA ARG A 266 4.77 20.22 4.12
C ARG A 266 5.86 19.24 3.68
N ALA A 267 7.02 19.28 4.33
CA ALA A 267 8.06 18.28 4.13
C ALA A 267 7.78 17.07 5.03
N TRP A 268 8.34 15.92 4.67
CA TRP A 268 8.35 14.73 5.50
C TRP A 268 9.64 13.95 5.26
N GLN A 269 9.98 13.07 6.19
CA GLN A 269 11.18 12.23 6.09
C GLN A 269 10.98 10.91 6.83
N TYR A 270 11.47 9.82 6.23
CA TYR A 270 11.65 8.55 6.93
C TYR A 270 12.66 8.72 8.06
N LEU A 271 12.27 8.37 9.29
CA LEU A 271 13.12 8.51 10.47
C LEU A 271 13.10 7.23 11.29
N ASP A 272 14.15 6.41 11.18
CA ASP A 272 14.45 5.38 12.17
C ASP A 272 15.17 6.02 13.37
N ALA A 273 14.65 5.77 14.58
CA ALA A 273 15.12 6.41 15.79
C ALA A 273 16.55 5.98 16.17
N ALA A 274 16.91 4.72 15.92
CA ALA A 274 18.23 4.18 16.22
C ALA A 274 19.26 4.70 15.22
N GLU A 275 18.95 4.67 13.93
CA GLU A 275 19.83 5.21 12.87
C GLU A 275 20.10 6.70 13.03
N ALA A 276 19.09 7.47 13.46
CA ALA A 276 19.22 8.89 13.73
C ALA A 276 19.90 9.21 15.08
N GLY A 277 20.19 8.20 15.91
CA GLY A 277 20.81 8.38 17.23
C GLY A 277 19.94 9.19 18.20
N MET A 278 18.61 9.05 18.11
CA MET A 278 17.67 9.81 18.93
C MET A 278 17.80 9.48 20.41
N ARG A 279 17.46 10.46 21.25
CA ARG A 279 17.39 10.31 22.71
C ARG A 279 16.07 10.87 23.21
N PHE A 280 15.51 10.22 24.23
CA PHE A 280 14.18 10.54 24.76
C PHE A 280 14.27 10.93 26.24
N PRO A 281 14.86 12.11 26.58
CA PRO A 281 15.12 12.49 27.97
C PRO A 281 13.88 12.84 28.81
N HIS A 282 12.69 12.88 28.20
CA HIS A 282 11.47 13.41 28.82
C HIS A 282 10.28 12.43 28.80
N CYS A 283 10.48 11.18 28.39
CA CYS A 283 9.42 10.18 28.28
C CYS A 283 9.99 8.76 28.37
N ASP A 284 9.14 7.75 28.19
CA ASP A 284 9.59 6.40 27.91
C ASP A 284 10.44 6.38 26.64
N ALA A 285 11.63 5.79 26.73
CA ALA A 285 12.66 5.86 25.71
C ALA A 285 12.62 4.68 24.73
N ARG A 286 11.43 4.13 24.48
CA ARG A 286 11.22 2.94 23.65
C ARG A 286 10.29 3.29 22.49
N PRO A 287 10.82 3.69 21.32
CA PRO A 287 10.00 3.86 20.12
C PRO A 287 9.38 2.53 19.71
N ILE A 288 8.16 2.57 19.18
CA ILE A 288 7.45 1.40 18.66
C ILE A 288 7.68 1.21 17.16
N LEU A 289 7.20 0.09 16.62
CA LEU A 289 7.19 -0.14 15.18
C LEU A 289 6.31 0.91 14.46
N SER A 290 6.77 1.40 13.31
CA SER A 290 6.04 2.40 12.51
C SER A 290 4.64 1.90 12.08
N VAL A 291 4.47 0.58 11.87
CA VAL A 291 3.13 0.00 11.62
C VAL A 291 2.15 0.24 12.79
N TYR A 292 2.63 0.28 14.03
CA TYR A 292 1.79 0.61 15.20
C TYR A 292 1.56 2.12 15.32
N GLU A 293 2.53 2.95 14.93
CA GLU A 293 2.31 4.40 14.75
C GLU A 293 1.20 4.68 13.72
N GLN A 294 1.18 3.95 12.60
CA GLN A 294 0.10 4.02 11.61
C GLN A 294 -1.24 3.62 12.24
N LEU A 295 -1.31 2.48 12.92
CA LEU A 295 -2.56 2.01 13.55
C LEU A 295 -3.09 2.98 14.61
N LEU A 296 -2.22 3.56 15.45
CA LEU A 296 -2.59 4.60 16.40
C LEU A 296 -3.12 5.85 15.70
N CYS A 297 -2.52 6.25 14.59
CA CYS A 297 -3.02 7.38 13.79
C CYS A 297 -4.39 7.08 13.17
N MET A 298 -4.61 5.86 12.68
CA MET A 298 -5.93 5.42 12.22
C MET A 298 -6.96 5.44 13.34
N LYS A 299 -6.62 4.93 14.53
CA LYS A 299 -7.48 4.94 15.72
C LYS A 299 -7.89 6.36 16.10
N HIS A 300 -6.93 7.25 16.28
CA HIS A 300 -7.22 8.65 16.63
C HIS A 300 -8.00 9.36 15.52
N ALA A 301 -7.73 9.09 14.24
CA ALA A 301 -8.51 9.66 13.14
C ALA A 301 -9.97 9.20 13.20
N ALA A 302 -10.19 7.91 13.44
CA ALA A 302 -11.51 7.32 13.56
C ALA A 302 -12.29 7.91 14.75
N GLU A 303 -11.66 8.04 15.92
CA GLU A 303 -12.25 8.66 17.10
C GLU A 303 -12.67 10.11 16.84
N ILE A 304 -11.81 10.91 16.19
CA ILE A 304 -12.12 12.30 15.82
C ILE A 304 -13.24 12.37 14.77
N ALA A 305 -13.27 11.42 13.82
CA ALA A 305 -14.32 11.32 12.82
C ALA A 305 -15.64 10.75 13.38
N GLY A 306 -15.64 10.23 14.60
CA GLY A 306 -16.80 9.63 15.26
C GLY A 306 -17.17 8.24 14.73
N PHE A 307 -16.19 7.50 14.21
CA PHE A 307 -16.39 6.14 13.69
C PHE A 307 -16.54 5.13 14.82
N GLY A 308 -17.46 4.18 14.62
CA GLY A 308 -17.60 3.01 15.48
C GLY A 308 -17.06 1.76 14.79
N GLN A 309 -17.26 0.61 15.44
CA GLN A 309 -16.80 -0.68 14.92
C GLN A 309 -17.24 -0.98 13.47
N PRO A 310 -18.47 -0.65 13.01
CA PRO A 310 -18.88 -0.92 11.64
C PRO A 310 -18.02 -0.22 10.58
N GLU A 311 -17.60 1.02 10.82
CA GLU A 311 -16.70 1.76 9.92
C GLU A 311 -15.27 1.21 9.97
N ILE A 312 -14.83 0.78 11.15
CA ILE A 312 -13.52 0.13 11.31
C ILE A 312 -13.48 -1.22 10.58
N ASP A 313 -14.50 -2.06 10.75
CA ASP A 313 -14.67 -3.31 10.00
C ASP A 313 -14.69 -3.07 8.48
N ALA A 314 -15.34 -1.97 8.05
CA ALA A 314 -15.36 -1.56 6.65
C ALA A 314 -13.94 -1.36 6.09
N ILE A 315 -13.14 -0.52 6.76
CA ILE A 315 -11.78 -0.18 6.34
C ILE A 315 -10.85 -1.39 6.42
N PHE A 316 -10.91 -2.16 7.51
CA PHE A 316 -9.94 -3.24 7.77
C PHE A 316 -10.17 -4.49 6.94
N TRP A 317 -11.41 -4.83 6.57
CA TRP A 317 -11.63 -6.07 5.82
C TRP A 317 -12.85 -6.04 4.89
N LYS A 318 -13.97 -5.45 5.28
CA LYS A 318 -15.23 -5.64 4.53
C LYS A 318 -15.16 -5.01 3.13
N ASN A 319 -14.64 -3.78 3.02
CA ASN A 319 -14.47 -3.13 1.72
C ASN A 319 -13.60 -3.98 0.80
N ALA A 320 -12.46 -4.47 1.30
CA ALA A 320 -11.58 -5.33 0.52
C ALA A 320 -12.26 -6.63 0.09
N THR A 321 -13.03 -7.27 0.98
CA THR A 321 -13.75 -8.50 0.63
C THR A 321 -14.79 -8.30 -0.46
N GLU A 322 -15.50 -7.17 -0.44
CA GLU A 322 -16.48 -6.81 -1.48
C GLU A 322 -15.78 -6.47 -2.80
N LEU A 323 -14.73 -5.65 -2.75
CA LEU A 323 -14.02 -5.16 -3.93
C LEU A 323 -13.19 -6.26 -4.64
N PHE A 324 -12.64 -7.21 -3.88
CA PHE A 324 -11.81 -8.30 -4.39
C PHE A 324 -12.52 -9.65 -4.48
N ASN A 325 -13.83 -9.69 -4.21
CA ASN A 325 -14.66 -10.89 -4.19
C ASN A 325 -14.04 -12.00 -3.32
N VAL A 326 -13.71 -11.69 -2.07
CA VAL A 326 -13.16 -12.64 -1.09
C VAL A 326 -14.28 -13.09 -0.16
N THR A 327 -14.41 -14.40 0.05
CA THR A 327 -15.48 -14.98 0.88
C THR A 327 -14.88 -15.58 2.15
N TRP A 328 -14.94 -14.86 3.27
CA TRP A 328 -14.51 -15.38 4.57
C TRP A 328 -15.19 -14.72 5.76
#